data_AF-A0A9X1D9Z9-F1
#
_entry.id   AF-A0A9X1D9Z9-F1
#
_cell.length_a   1.000
_cell.length_b   1.000
_cell.length_c   1.000
_cell.angle_alpha   90.00
_cell.angle_beta   90.00
_cell.angle_gamma   90.00
#
_symmetry.space_group_name_H-M   'P 1'
#
loop_
_entity.id
_entity.type
_entity.pdbx_description
1 polymer ?
#
loop_
_entity_poly.entity_id
_entity_poly.type
_entity_poly.pdbx_seq_one_letter_code
_entity_poly.pdbx_strand_id
1 'polypeptide(L)'
;MTQWINELVTWLETTSVHQTMQTVEWAVPAVQTIHILAIAAVFASSLALSLRTLQLAGSDWSPAQWGRRLDGWIGWGLAVLLVSGVTMICGEPARSLNNFLFQTKMLLLLVAIALFLALSRSVRGLVQPEQRTPGGVRLLAILLVSVWIAIIICGRWIAYT
;
A
#
# COMPACT_ATOMS: atom_id res chain seq x y z
N MET A 1 8.43 12.75 -22.94
CA MET A 1 8.10 11.85 -21.82
C MET A 1 7.23 10.66 -22.23
N THR A 2 6.56 10.68 -23.39
CA THR A 2 5.73 9.59 -23.92
C THR A 2 6.50 8.49 -24.66
N GLN A 3 7.65 8.80 -25.25
CA GLN A 3 8.38 7.85 -26.11
C GLN A 3 8.96 6.64 -25.34
N TRP A 4 9.61 6.88 -24.20
CA TRP A 4 10.16 5.81 -23.35
C TRP A 4 9.06 4.94 -22.71
N ILE A 5 7.88 5.53 -22.40
CA ILE A 5 6.73 4.78 -21.87
C ILE A 5 6.23 3.81 -22.93
N ASN A 6 6.11 4.28 -24.18
CA ASN A 6 5.66 3.43 -25.28
C ASN A 6 6.64 2.28 -25.55
N GLU A 7 7.95 2.54 -25.51
CA GLU A 7 8.98 1.50 -25.63
C GLU A 7 8.88 0.46 -24.51
N LEU A 8 8.64 0.88 -23.26
CA LEU A 8 8.41 -0.03 -22.14
C LEU A 8 7.13 -0.85 -22.30
N VAL A 9 6.04 -0.24 -22.78
CA VAL A 9 4.77 -0.93 -23.05
C VAL A 9 5.00 -2.04 -24.07
N THR A 10 5.62 -1.72 -25.21
CA THR A 10 5.89 -2.71 -26.27
C THR A 10 6.84 -3.82 -25.78
N TRP A 11 7.83 -3.49 -24.95
CA TRP A 11 8.69 -4.50 -24.35
C TRP A 11 7.91 -5.43 -23.40
N LEU A 12 7.06 -4.88 -22.54
CA LEU A 12 6.24 -5.66 -21.61
C LEU A 12 5.28 -6.62 -22.33
N GLU A 13 4.72 -6.20 -23.47
CA GLU A 13 3.84 -7.02 -24.31
C GLU A 13 4.53 -8.28 -24.85
N THR A 14 5.87 -8.27 -25.00
CA THR A 14 6.63 -9.46 -25.44
C THR A 14 6.84 -10.52 -24.34
N THR A 15 6.52 -10.20 -23.09
CA THR A 15 6.82 -11.07 -21.94
C THR A 15 5.82 -12.22 -21.83
N SER A 16 6.28 -13.41 -21.41
CA SER A 16 5.41 -14.58 -21.14
C SER A 16 4.34 -14.30 -20.07
N VAL A 17 4.61 -13.37 -19.14
CA VAL A 17 3.64 -12.90 -18.14
C VAL A 17 2.45 -12.20 -18.81
N HIS A 18 2.71 -11.32 -19.79
CA HIS A 18 1.66 -10.64 -20.54
C HIS A 18 0.80 -11.65 -21.30
N GLN A 19 1.43 -12.59 -22.01
CA GLN A 19 0.73 -13.65 -22.73
C GLN A 19 -0.13 -14.52 -21.78
N THR A 20 0.38 -14.87 -20.61
CA THR A 20 -0.38 -15.65 -19.61
C THR A 20 -1.59 -14.87 -19.11
N MET A 21 -1.45 -13.58 -18.84
CA MET A 21 -2.55 -12.71 -18.39
C MET A 21 -3.64 -12.54 -19.45
N GLN A 22 -3.27 -12.59 -20.74
CA GLN A 22 -4.22 -12.48 -21.87
C GLN A 22 -4.88 -13.81 -22.24
N THR A 23 -4.21 -14.95 -21.99
CA THR A 23 -4.68 -16.29 -22.41
C THR A 23 -5.41 -17.05 -21.31
N VAL A 24 -5.09 -16.78 -20.04
CA VAL A 24 -5.70 -17.44 -18.89
C VAL A 24 -6.79 -16.53 -18.31
N GLU A 25 -8.05 -16.83 -18.59
CA GLU A 25 -9.21 -15.99 -18.22
C GLU A 25 -9.27 -15.64 -16.72
N TRP A 26 -8.81 -16.53 -15.84
CA TRP A 26 -8.85 -16.33 -14.38
C TRP A 26 -7.59 -15.68 -13.81
N ALA A 27 -6.53 -15.47 -14.60
CA ALA A 27 -5.25 -14.95 -14.10
C ALA A 27 -5.41 -13.51 -13.58
N VAL A 28 -6.06 -12.64 -14.36
CA VAL A 28 -6.33 -11.25 -13.97
C VAL A 28 -7.12 -11.16 -12.65
N PRO A 29 -8.31 -11.80 -12.51
CA PRO A 29 -9.08 -11.71 -11.26
C PRO A 29 -8.36 -12.36 -10.08
N ALA A 30 -7.57 -13.42 -10.27
CA ALA A 30 -6.78 -14.01 -9.19
C ALA A 30 -5.68 -13.07 -8.69
N VAL A 31 -4.90 -12.46 -9.59
CA VAL A 31 -3.86 -11.49 -9.21
C VAL A 31 -4.48 -10.28 -8.53
N GLN A 32 -5.61 -9.78 -9.04
CA GLN A 32 -6.37 -8.69 -8.40
C GLN A 32 -6.84 -9.05 -6.99
N THR A 33 -7.35 -10.28 -6.79
CA THR A 33 -7.78 -10.77 -5.47
C THR A 33 -6.61 -10.79 -4.50
N ILE A 34 -5.46 -11.34 -4.92
CA ILE A 34 -4.24 -11.35 -4.10
C ILE A 34 -3.81 -9.93 -3.75
N HIS A 35 -3.84 -9.00 -4.71
CA HIS A 35 -3.49 -7.60 -4.49
C HIS A 35 -4.42 -6.92 -3.47
N ILE A 36 -5.73 -7.18 -3.55
CA ILE A 36 -6.73 -6.61 -2.61
C ILE A 36 -6.55 -7.19 -1.21
N LEU A 37 -6.25 -8.49 -1.08
CA LEU A 37 -5.98 -9.07 0.24
C LEU A 37 -4.70 -8.49 0.84
N ALA A 38 -3.67 -8.26 0.03
CA ALA A 38 -2.44 -7.63 0.47
C ALA A 38 -2.65 -6.16 0.91
N ILE A 39 -3.43 -5.36 0.15
CA ILE A 39 -3.73 -3.98 0.56
C ILE A 39 -4.56 -3.96 1.84
N ALA A 40 -5.52 -4.88 1.99
CA ALA A 40 -6.32 -4.99 3.21
C ALA A 40 -5.44 -5.32 4.43
N ALA A 41 -4.49 -6.26 4.30
CA ALA A 41 -3.57 -6.61 5.38
C ALA A 41 -2.67 -5.44 5.80
N VAL A 42 -2.09 -4.72 4.83
CA VAL A 42 -1.24 -3.55 5.11
C VAL A 42 -2.04 -2.40 5.71
N PHE A 43 -3.23 -2.13 5.16
CA PHE A 43 -4.12 -1.08 5.67
C PHE A 43 -4.61 -1.40 7.07
N ALA A 44 -5.12 -2.61 7.33
CA ALA A 44 -5.58 -3.01 8.65
C ALA A 44 -4.48 -2.93 9.70
N SER A 45 -3.26 -3.34 9.35
CA SER A 45 -2.09 -3.21 10.22
C SER A 45 -1.76 -1.73 10.49
N SER A 46 -1.73 -0.89 9.46
CA SER A 46 -1.48 0.55 9.60
C SER A 46 -2.56 1.23 10.44
N LEU A 47 -3.82 0.88 10.22
CA LEU A 47 -4.97 1.39 10.95
C LEU A 47 -4.93 0.97 12.42
N ALA A 48 -4.61 -0.30 12.71
CA ALA A 48 -4.50 -0.78 14.08
C ALA A 48 -3.40 -0.03 14.85
N LEU A 49 -2.22 0.16 14.23
CA LEU A 49 -1.15 0.96 14.83
C LEU A 49 -1.56 2.43 15.04
N SER A 50 -2.25 3.03 14.07
CA SER A 50 -2.74 4.40 14.16
C SER A 50 -3.79 4.58 15.26
N LEU A 51 -4.79 3.70 15.34
CA LEU A 51 -5.81 3.71 16.40
C LEU A 51 -5.17 3.54 17.77
N ARG A 52 -4.19 2.64 17.88
CA ARG A 52 -3.43 2.46 19.11
C ARG A 52 -2.64 3.71 19.50
N THR A 53 -1.99 4.34 18.54
CA THR A 53 -1.24 5.58 18.72
C THR A 53 -2.14 6.73 19.17
N LEU A 54 -3.38 6.76 18.66
CA LEU A 54 -4.42 7.71 19.06
C LEU A 54 -5.12 7.35 20.38
N GLN A 55 -4.73 6.24 21.04
CA GLN A 55 -5.31 5.73 22.28
C GLN A 55 -6.81 5.35 22.15
N LEU A 56 -7.24 5.01 20.93
CA LEU A 56 -8.63 4.62 20.63
C LEU A 56 -8.88 3.11 20.69
N ALA A 57 -7.82 2.29 20.65
CA ALA A 57 -7.91 0.83 20.69
C ALA A 57 -6.63 0.20 21.28
N GLY A 58 -6.72 -1.05 21.77
CA GLY A 58 -5.57 -1.86 22.14
C GLY A 58 -4.83 -1.41 23.41
N SER A 59 -5.56 -1.07 24.47
CA SER A 59 -5.01 -0.58 25.75
C SER A 59 -4.06 -1.55 26.45
N ASP A 60 -4.15 -2.84 26.14
CA ASP A 60 -3.40 -3.89 26.85
C ASP A 60 -1.89 -3.80 26.62
N TRP A 61 -1.46 -3.37 25.42
CA TRP A 61 -0.05 -3.32 25.01
C TRP A 61 0.37 -1.90 24.62
N SER A 62 1.65 -1.58 24.71
CA SER A 62 2.17 -0.25 24.34
C SER A 62 2.26 -0.02 22.82
N PRO A 63 2.25 1.23 22.33
CA PRO A 63 2.39 1.51 20.91
C PRO A 63 3.68 0.93 20.31
N ALA A 64 4.78 0.88 21.08
CA ALA A 64 6.01 0.23 20.66
C ALA A 64 5.86 -1.29 20.42
N GLN A 65 5.10 -1.99 21.26
CA GLN A 65 4.84 -3.44 21.11
C GLN A 65 4.00 -3.72 19.86
N TRP A 66 2.95 -2.91 19.65
CA TRP A 66 2.12 -2.98 18.44
C TRP A 66 2.94 -2.74 17.18
N GLY A 67 3.78 -1.69 17.16
CA GLY A 67 4.65 -1.37 16.02
C GLY A 67 5.55 -2.55 15.65
N ARG A 68 6.28 -3.12 16.62
CA ARG A 68 7.17 -4.27 16.37
C ARG A 68 6.44 -5.49 15.81
N ARG A 69 5.21 -5.75 16.26
CA ARG A 69 4.42 -6.91 15.79
C ARG A 69 3.88 -6.70 14.38
N LEU A 70 3.48 -5.47 14.05
CA LEU A 70 2.86 -5.13 12.78
C LEU A 70 3.85 -4.79 11.67
N ASP A 71 5.08 -4.37 12.02
CA ASP A 71 6.15 -4.10 11.05
C ASP A 71 6.37 -5.28 10.08
N GLY A 72 6.35 -6.52 10.60
CA GLY A 72 6.51 -7.73 9.77
C GLY A 72 5.34 -7.99 8.81
N TRP A 73 4.10 -7.79 9.27
CA TRP A 73 2.90 -7.93 8.44
C TRP A 73 2.86 -6.88 7.33
N ILE A 74 3.25 -5.65 7.65
CA ILE A 74 3.34 -4.56 6.67
C ILE A 74 4.44 -4.84 5.65
N GLY A 75 5.61 -5.33 6.10
CA GLY A 75 6.70 -5.71 5.21
C GLY A 75 6.31 -6.80 4.21
N TRP A 76 5.73 -7.91 4.69
CA TRP A 76 5.25 -8.99 3.81
C TRP A 76 4.12 -8.53 2.90
N GLY A 77 3.15 -7.79 3.43
CA GLY A 77 2.05 -7.25 2.63
C GLY A 77 2.53 -6.30 1.52
N LEU A 78 3.52 -5.44 1.80
CA LEU A 78 4.15 -4.58 0.80
C LEU A 78 4.90 -5.38 -0.27
N ALA A 79 5.58 -6.48 0.10
CA ALA A 79 6.24 -7.36 -0.87
C ALA A 79 5.21 -8.02 -1.81
N VAL A 80 4.11 -8.54 -1.26
CA VAL A 80 3.03 -9.12 -2.07
C VAL A 80 2.36 -8.05 -2.95
N LEU A 81 2.13 -6.84 -2.43
CA LEU A 81 1.60 -5.71 -3.21
C LEU A 81 2.51 -5.32 -4.37
N LEU A 82 3.82 -5.31 -4.16
CA LEU A 82 4.80 -5.01 -5.20
C LEU A 82 4.76 -6.06 -6.31
N VAL A 83 4.85 -7.34 -5.95
CA VAL A 83 4.87 -8.44 -6.94
C VAL A 83 3.56 -8.50 -7.72
N SER A 84 2.42 -8.47 -7.03
CA SER A 84 1.10 -8.48 -7.68
C SER A 84 0.86 -7.22 -8.51
N GLY A 85 1.26 -6.04 -8.03
CA GLY A 85 1.14 -4.78 -8.75
C GLY A 85 1.96 -4.75 -10.03
N VAL A 86 3.22 -5.20 -9.99
CA VAL A 86 4.07 -5.34 -11.19
C VAL A 86 3.43 -6.32 -12.18
N THR A 87 2.92 -7.45 -11.69
CA THR A 87 2.24 -8.44 -12.54
C THR A 87 1.02 -7.84 -13.25
N MET A 88 0.22 -7.03 -12.54
CA MET A 88 -0.92 -6.32 -13.14
C MET A 88 -0.49 -5.30 -14.20
N ILE A 89 0.61 -4.55 -13.97
CA ILE A 89 1.16 -3.63 -14.97
C ILE A 89 1.59 -4.40 -16.21
N CYS A 90 2.22 -5.56 -16.08
CA CYS A 90 2.58 -6.40 -17.23
C CYS A 90 1.35 -6.91 -18.00
N GLY A 91 0.23 -7.15 -17.32
CA GLY A 91 -1.02 -7.59 -17.94
C GLY A 91 -1.66 -6.50 -18.82
N GLU A 92 -1.74 -5.27 -18.30
CA GLU A 92 -2.33 -4.12 -19.00
C GLU A 92 -1.41 -2.87 -18.92
N PRO A 93 -0.26 -2.87 -19.63
CA PRO A 93 0.79 -1.86 -19.44
C PRO A 93 0.38 -0.47 -19.91
N ALA A 94 -0.23 -0.37 -21.10
CA ALA A 94 -0.70 0.90 -21.64
C ALA A 94 -1.78 1.56 -20.77
N ARG A 95 -2.72 0.75 -20.25
CA ARG A 95 -3.80 1.22 -19.36
C ARG A 95 -3.26 1.66 -18.01
N SER A 96 -2.27 0.94 -17.46
CA SER A 96 -1.71 1.25 -16.14
C SER A 96 -0.82 2.48 -16.19
N LEU A 97 0.19 2.50 -17.08
CA LEU A 97 1.24 3.52 -17.07
C LEU A 97 0.78 4.90 -17.54
N ASN A 98 -0.19 4.95 -18.47
CA ASN A 98 -0.73 6.22 -18.96
C ASN A 98 -1.86 6.79 -18.09
N ASN A 99 -2.36 6.05 -17.11
CA ASN A 99 -3.46 6.53 -16.27
C ASN A 99 -2.94 7.44 -15.15
N PHE A 100 -3.41 8.68 -15.13
CA PHE A 100 -3.04 9.69 -14.12
C PHE A 100 -3.38 9.25 -12.68
N LEU A 101 -4.49 8.53 -12.47
CA LEU A 101 -4.87 8.02 -11.15
C LEU A 101 -3.92 6.92 -10.69
N PHE A 102 -3.41 6.11 -11.61
CA PHE A 102 -2.38 5.13 -11.28
C PHE A 102 -1.08 5.82 -10.84
N GLN A 103 -0.60 6.82 -11.58
CA GLN A 103 0.60 7.58 -11.22
C GLN A 103 0.44 8.30 -9.87
N THR A 104 -0.73 8.90 -9.63
CA THR A 104 -1.06 9.54 -8.36
C THR A 104 -1.04 8.54 -7.21
N LYS A 105 -1.64 7.35 -7.39
CA LYS A 105 -1.62 6.26 -6.41
C LYS A 105 -0.18 5.85 -6.06
N MET A 106 0.71 5.80 -7.05
CA MET A 106 2.12 5.46 -6.85
C MET A 106 2.86 6.52 -6.03
N LEU A 107 2.59 7.81 -6.25
CA LEU A 107 3.14 8.88 -5.41
C LEU A 107 2.62 8.78 -3.97
N LEU A 108 1.31 8.57 -3.80
CA LEU A 108 0.70 8.40 -2.49
C LEU A 108 1.26 7.17 -1.74
N LEU A 109 1.58 6.08 -2.45
CA LEU A 109 2.22 4.91 -1.86
C LEU A 109 3.58 5.24 -1.26
N LEU A 110 4.41 6.03 -1.95
CA LEU A 110 5.69 6.48 -1.40
C LEU A 110 5.50 7.34 -0.14
N VAL A 111 4.51 8.22 -0.15
CA VAL A 111 4.13 9.02 1.02
C VAL A 111 3.65 8.13 2.16
N ALA A 112 2.82 7.12 1.90
CA ALA A 112 2.34 6.17 2.90
C ALA A 112 3.49 5.40 3.55
N ILE A 113 4.47 4.92 2.76
CA ILE A 113 5.66 4.24 3.26
C ILE A 113 6.48 5.19 4.14
N ALA A 114 6.71 6.43 3.70
CA ALA A 114 7.45 7.42 4.48
C ALA A 114 6.75 7.74 5.82
N LEU A 115 5.42 7.95 5.80
CA LEU A 115 4.60 8.18 6.99
C LEU A 115 4.61 6.98 7.93
N PHE A 116 4.51 5.77 7.40
CA PHE A 116 4.59 4.54 8.19
C PHE A 116 5.95 4.40 8.88
N LEU A 117 7.06 4.60 8.15
CA LEU A 117 8.40 4.55 8.73
C LEU A 117 8.62 5.65 9.78
N ALA A 118 8.10 6.86 9.55
CA ALA A 118 8.14 7.93 10.53
C ALA A 118 7.35 7.56 11.79
N LEU A 119 6.11 7.06 11.63
CA LEU A 119 5.26 6.62 12.72
C LEU A 119 5.91 5.47 13.50
N SER A 120 6.35 4.41 12.82
CA SER A 120 7.01 3.24 13.44
C SER A 120 8.25 3.66 14.24
N ARG A 121 9.06 4.60 13.73
CA ARG A 121 10.19 5.16 14.50
C ARG A 121 9.72 5.96 15.71
N SER A 122 8.72 6.83 15.56
CA SER A 122 8.21 7.67 16.65
C SER A 122 7.56 6.87 17.78
N VAL A 123 6.88 5.76 17.48
CA VAL A 123 6.22 4.94 18.51
C VAL A 123 7.19 4.02 19.26
N ARG A 124 8.42 3.80 18.77
CA ARG A 124 9.42 2.96 19.48
C ARG A 124 9.76 3.46 20.89
N GLY A 125 9.68 4.78 21.11
CA GLY A 125 9.90 5.39 22.42
C GLY A 125 8.66 5.37 23.35
N LEU A 126 7.50 4.95 22.84
CA LEU A 126 6.25 4.87 23.60
C LEU A 126 6.10 3.47 24.18
N VAL A 127 6.82 3.22 25.28
CA VAL A 127 6.98 1.89 25.88
C VAL A 127 5.92 1.56 26.93
N GLN A 128 5.30 2.56 27.53
CA GLN A 128 4.20 2.36 28.50
C GLN A 128 2.84 2.46 27.80
N PRO A 129 1.85 1.62 28.14
CA PRO A 129 0.54 1.64 27.49
C PRO A 129 -0.21 2.98 27.61
N GLU A 130 -0.18 3.58 28.80
CA GLU A 130 -0.85 4.83 29.17
C GLU A 130 -0.04 6.09 28.82
N GLN A 131 1.14 5.93 28.22
CA GLN A 131 2.00 7.05 27.85
C GLN A 131 1.28 8.00 26.89
N ARG A 132 1.27 9.29 27.22
CA ARG A 132 0.68 10.31 26.35
C ARG A 132 1.45 10.39 25.03
N THR A 133 0.72 10.18 23.93
CA THR A 133 1.27 10.31 22.58
C THR A 133 1.44 11.79 22.21
N PRO A 134 2.64 12.23 21.79
CA PRO A 134 2.86 13.61 21.33
C PRO A 134 1.98 13.98 20.14
N GLY A 135 1.57 15.25 20.04
CA GLY A 135 0.66 15.73 18.98
C GLY A 135 1.16 15.45 17.56
N GLY A 136 2.46 15.59 17.29
CA GLY A 136 3.06 15.27 16.00
C GLY A 136 2.93 13.79 15.61
N VAL A 137 3.04 12.87 16.58
CA VAL A 137 2.90 11.42 16.34
C VAL A 137 1.43 11.06 16.08
N ARG A 138 0.50 11.73 16.76
CA ARG A 138 -0.95 11.61 16.46
C ARG A 138 -1.28 12.09 15.05
N LEU A 139 -0.67 13.21 14.60
CA LEU A 139 -0.85 13.71 13.25
C LEU A 139 -0.32 12.72 12.20
N LEU A 140 0.86 12.13 12.41
CA LEU A 140 1.40 11.08 11.54
C LEU A 140 0.42 9.90 11.40
N ALA A 141 -0.17 9.45 12.50
CA ALA A 141 -1.13 8.35 12.52
C ALA A 141 -2.39 8.67 11.68
N ILE A 142 -2.91 9.91 11.79
CA ILE A 142 -4.08 10.37 11.03
C ILE A 142 -3.73 10.48 9.54
N LEU A 143 -2.62 11.14 9.20
CA LEU A 143 -2.18 11.31 7.82
C LEU A 143 -1.95 9.96 7.13
N LEU A 144 -1.34 8.99 7.83
CA LEU A 144 -1.11 7.65 7.30
C LEU A 144 -2.44 6.98 6.88
N VAL A 145 -3.45 7.03 7.75
CA VAL A 145 -4.77 6.45 7.45
C VAL A 145 -5.45 7.18 6.30
N SER A 146 -5.41 8.52 6.29
CA SER A 146 -5.98 9.32 5.20
C SER A 146 -5.34 9.03 3.85
N VAL A 147 -4.01 8.87 3.81
CA VAL A 147 -3.29 8.51 2.57
C VAL A 147 -3.68 7.12 2.09
N TRP A 148 -3.79 6.13 2.98
CA TRP A 148 -4.27 4.80 2.59
C TRP A 148 -5.69 4.82 2.01
N ILE A 149 -6.60 5.58 2.62
CA ILE A 149 -7.96 5.76 2.10
C ILE A 149 -7.92 6.36 0.69
N ALA A 150 -7.09 7.40 0.47
CA ALA A 150 -6.92 7.99 -0.85
C ALA A 150 -6.37 6.98 -1.87
N ILE A 151 -5.38 6.16 -1.50
CA ILE A 151 -4.83 5.07 -2.35
C ILE A 151 -5.93 4.09 -2.75
N ILE A 152 -6.80 3.68 -1.81
CA ILE A 152 -7.90 2.73 -2.07
C ILE A 152 -8.92 3.36 -3.02
N ILE A 153 -9.28 4.63 -2.81
CA ILE A 153 -10.20 5.38 -3.68
C ILE A 153 -9.62 5.48 -5.10
N CYS A 154 -8.36 5.91 -5.25
CA CYS A 154 -7.68 5.96 -6.55
C CYS A 154 -7.67 4.58 -7.21
N GLY A 155 -7.35 3.53 -6.46
CA GLY A 155 -7.34 2.16 -6.94
C GLY A 155 -8.68 1.73 -7.53
N ARG A 156 -9.78 2.05 -6.86
CA ARG A 156 -11.13 1.70 -7.35
C ARG A 156 -11.52 2.48 -8.60
N TRP A 157 -11.09 3.74 -8.69
CA TRP A 157 -11.44 4.64 -9.79
C TRP A 157 -10.70 4.35 -11.10
N ILE A 158 -9.51 3.74 -11.05
CA ILE A 158 -8.76 3.29 -12.25
C ILE A 158 -9.62 2.36 -13.13
N ALA A 159 -10.56 1.61 -12.55
CA ALA A 159 -11.45 0.75 -13.31
C ALA A 159 -12.49 1.52 -14.16
N TYR A 160 -12.73 2.80 -13.83
CA TYR A 160 -13.76 3.65 -14.46
C TYR A 160 -13.19 4.74 -15.38
N THR A 161 -11.87 4.79 -15.53
CA THR A 161 -11.13 5.76 -16.34
C THR A 161 -10.25 5.04 -17.34
#